data_AF-V4JNH3-F1
#
_entry.id   AF-V4JNH3-F1
#
_cell.length_a   1.000
_cell.length_b   1.000
_cell.length_c   1.000
_cell.angle_alpha   90.00
_cell.angle_beta   90.00
_cell.angle_gamma   90.00
#
_symmetry.space_group_name_H-M   'P 1'
#
loop_
_entity.id
_entity.type
_entity.pdbx_description
1 polymer ?
#
loop_
_entity_poly.entity_id
_entity_poly.type
_entity_poly.pdbx_seq_one_letter_code
_entity_poly.pdbx_strand_id
1 'polypeptide(L)'
;MPRKLPWVILLVGVQGSGKTTTAGKLARYYSSRGLRVGLVSADTYRPGALEQLKTLAQQAGVMFYGEQSGQAEEIAKRGVSELLSKGAQLVIVDTAGRHGYGDEAGLLEEMKRMAEAVRPDEVMLVIDAAIGQRAYDIARRFHEATPVGSIVVTKLDGTARGGGALSAVAATGARVKFVGTGEKIEELEPFNPQGFVARVMGLGDIRALLERVREAEAEEKAVKVVEEDIAKGRVTMRTIYAQLKSIRRLGPLSKLLEMLPTASLPIKVGDEQVKLGEEKIRKWLHIIESMTYEELDDPDIIDRSRMRRIALGSGTTVADVKELLTYYRSVKVILKRFRRDRSLLRRLGLTEE
;
A
#
# COMPACT_ATOMS: atom_id res chain seq x y z
N MET A 1 -8.07 17.21 -4.06
CA MET A 1 -8.79 18.50 -4.12
C MET A 1 -8.30 19.41 -2.99
N PRO A 2 -8.33 20.74 -3.17
CA PRO A 2 -8.11 21.73 -2.11
C PRO A 2 -9.06 21.55 -0.93
N ARG A 3 -8.66 21.99 0.28
CA ARG A 3 -9.49 21.87 1.50
C ARG A 3 -10.51 23.00 1.67
N LYS A 4 -10.24 24.16 1.07
CA LYS A 4 -11.12 25.33 0.99
C LYS A 4 -10.95 25.97 -0.38
N LEU A 5 -11.86 26.88 -0.73
CA LEU A 5 -11.76 27.74 -1.91
C LEU A 5 -11.97 29.20 -1.48
N PRO A 6 -11.23 30.17 -2.06
CA PRO A 6 -10.14 29.99 -3.01
C PRO A 6 -8.92 29.30 -2.38
N TRP A 7 -8.07 28.72 -3.22
CA TRP A 7 -6.81 28.09 -2.82
C TRP A 7 -5.66 28.62 -3.67
N VAL A 8 -4.54 28.99 -3.05
CA VAL A 8 -3.36 29.50 -3.75
C VAL A 8 -2.18 28.54 -3.57
N ILE A 9 -1.62 28.09 -4.68
CA ILE A 9 -0.43 27.23 -4.74
C ILE A 9 0.76 28.05 -5.21
N LEU A 10 1.85 28.03 -4.45
CA LEU A 10 3.14 28.57 -4.85
C LEU A 10 4.08 27.42 -5.24
N LEU A 11 4.51 27.38 -6.50
CA LEU A 11 5.48 26.39 -6.98
C LEU A 11 6.89 26.88 -6.72
N VAL A 12 7.70 26.04 -6.05
CA VAL A 12 9.11 26.33 -5.76
C VAL A 12 9.98 25.16 -6.16
N GLY A 13 11.28 25.39 -6.33
CA GLY A 13 12.23 24.35 -6.68
C GLY A 13 13.35 24.84 -7.60
N VAL A 14 14.37 24.00 -7.76
CA VAL A 14 15.59 24.34 -8.52
C VAL A 14 15.32 24.57 -10.00
N GLN A 15 16.25 25.23 -10.67
CA GLN A 15 16.22 25.37 -12.13
C GLN A 15 16.15 24.00 -12.82
N GLY A 16 15.34 23.87 -13.88
CA GLY A 16 15.23 22.63 -14.65
C GLY A 16 14.42 21.49 -14.02
N SER A 17 13.87 21.70 -12.80
CA SER A 17 12.99 20.72 -12.12
C SER A 17 11.62 20.54 -12.77
N GLY A 18 11.24 21.42 -13.71
CA GLY A 18 9.97 21.33 -14.43
C GLY A 18 8.80 22.09 -13.81
N LYS A 19 9.05 23.17 -13.04
CA LYS A 19 8.00 24.02 -12.41
C LYS A 19 6.96 24.55 -13.40
N THR A 20 7.37 25.26 -14.45
CA THR A 20 6.46 25.84 -15.46
C THR A 20 5.59 24.78 -16.12
N THR A 21 6.17 23.65 -16.53
CA THR A 21 5.41 22.51 -17.09
C THR A 21 4.46 21.92 -16.05
N THR A 22 4.90 21.77 -14.79
CA THR A 22 4.07 21.29 -13.68
C THR A 22 2.90 22.24 -13.40
N ALA A 23 3.09 23.56 -13.52
CA ALA A 23 2.03 24.56 -13.39
C ALA A 23 0.92 24.32 -14.42
N GLY A 24 1.28 24.17 -15.70
CA GLY A 24 0.34 23.85 -16.77
C GLY A 24 -0.40 22.53 -16.55
N LYS A 25 0.34 21.48 -16.17
CA LYS A 25 -0.22 20.15 -15.85
C LYS A 25 -1.20 20.19 -14.68
N LEU A 26 -0.84 20.88 -13.59
CA LEU A 26 -1.71 21.05 -12.43
C LEU A 26 -2.96 21.84 -12.81
N ALA A 27 -2.82 22.89 -13.62
CA ALA A 27 -3.95 23.67 -14.09
C ALA A 27 -4.92 22.81 -14.89
N ARG A 28 -4.43 22.01 -15.84
CA ARG A 28 -5.24 21.05 -16.60
C ARG A 28 -5.88 19.98 -15.69
N TYR A 29 -5.13 19.45 -14.73
CA TYR A 29 -5.62 18.45 -13.79
C TYR A 29 -6.79 18.96 -12.95
N TYR A 30 -6.72 20.19 -12.44
CA TYR A 30 -7.78 20.77 -11.62
C TYR A 30 -8.93 21.33 -12.45
N SER A 31 -8.67 21.91 -13.63
CA SER A 31 -9.71 22.42 -14.51
C SER A 31 -10.60 21.30 -15.06
N SER A 32 -10.00 20.17 -15.46
CA SER A 32 -10.74 18.96 -15.85
C SER A 32 -11.61 18.36 -14.73
N ARG A 33 -11.41 18.78 -13.48
CA ARG A 33 -12.21 18.39 -12.30
C ARG A 33 -13.22 19.47 -11.88
N GLY A 34 -13.48 20.44 -12.76
CA GLY A 34 -14.51 21.46 -12.59
C GLY A 34 -14.09 22.69 -11.79
N LEU A 35 -12.82 22.86 -11.44
CA LEU A 35 -12.35 24.08 -10.79
C LEU A 35 -12.02 25.16 -11.80
N ARG A 36 -12.40 26.41 -11.51
CA ARG A 36 -11.91 27.58 -12.26
C ARG A 36 -10.48 27.88 -11.83
N VAL A 37 -9.51 27.56 -12.68
CA VAL A 37 -8.08 27.70 -12.36
C VAL A 37 -7.49 28.95 -13.03
N GLY A 38 -6.53 29.56 -12.37
CA GLY A 38 -5.69 30.63 -12.90
C GLY A 38 -4.20 30.35 -12.74
N LEU A 39 -3.40 30.70 -13.74
CA LEU A 39 -1.94 30.64 -13.72
C LEU A 39 -1.34 32.04 -13.61
N VAL A 40 -0.35 32.21 -12.74
CA VAL A 40 0.41 33.46 -12.60
C VAL A 40 1.88 33.18 -12.91
N SER A 41 2.45 33.91 -13.87
CA SER A 41 3.89 33.86 -14.18
C SER A 41 4.63 34.88 -13.31
N ALA A 42 5.44 34.39 -12.37
CA ALA A 42 6.36 35.20 -11.57
C ALA A 42 7.85 34.94 -11.91
N ASP A 43 8.14 34.17 -12.97
CA ASP A 43 9.49 34.03 -13.52
C ASP A 43 9.83 35.21 -14.46
N THR A 44 10.42 36.26 -13.89
CA THR A 44 10.89 37.44 -14.63
C THR A 44 12.34 37.33 -15.11
N TYR A 45 13.04 36.24 -14.75
CA TYR A 45 14.47 36.08 -15.03
C TYR A 45 14.72 35.30 -16.32
N ARG A 46 13.88 34.30 -16.61
CA ARG A 46 14.09 33.40 -17.72
C ARG A 46 13.44 33.92 -19.02
N PRO A 47 14.21 34.13 -20.10
CA PRO A 47 13.65 34.52 -21.39
C PRO A 47 12.58 33.53 -21.87
N GLY A 48 11.43 34.05 -22.27
CA GLY A 48 10.31 33.26 -22.79
C GLY A 48 9.50 32.47 -21.74
N ALA A 49 9.81 32.58 -20.44
CA ALA A 49 9.03 31.89 -19.40
C ALA A 49 7.57 32.35 -19.37
N LEU A 50 7.32 33.65 -19.51
CA LEU A 50 5.99 34.24 -19.60
C LEU A 50 5.18 33.64 -20.76
N GLU A 51 5.72 33.66 -21.98
CA GLU A 51 5.03 33.13 -23.17
C GLU A 51 4.87 31.61 -23.12
N GLN A 52 5.83 30.89 -22.52
CA GLN A 52 5.70 29.46 -22.28
C GLN A 52 4.51 29.16 -21.35
N LEU A 53 4.43 29.84 -20.21
CA LEU A 53 3.33 29.61 -19.26
C LEU A 53 1.98 30.05 -19.84
N LYS A 54 1.96 31.13 -20.63
CA LYS A 54 0.77 31.58 -21.37
C LYS A 54 0.27 30.53 -22.36
N THR A 55 1.18 29.92 -23.11
CA THR A 55 0.86 28.82 -24.04
C THR A 55 0.28 27.63 -23.29
N LEU A 56 0.87 27.25 -22.15
CA LEU A 56 0.35 26.18 -21.29
C LEU A 56 -1.03 26.52 -20.71
N ALA A 57 -1.26 27.77 -20.34
CA ALA A 57 -2.56 28.23 -19.86
C ALA A 57 -3.64 28.12 -20.94
N GLN A 58 -3.31 28.50 -22.18
CA GLN A 58 -4.19 28.36 -23.34
C GLN A 58 -4.49 26.88 -23.62
N GLN A 59 -3.48 26.01 -23.61
CA GLN A 59 -3.66 24.56 -23.78
C GLN A 59 -4.52 23.94 -22.68
N ALA A 60 -4.38 24.40 -21.42
CA ALA A 60 -5.19 23.95 -20.30
C ALA A 60 -6.61 24.54 -20.28
N GLY A 61 -6.87 25.58 -21.08
CA GLY A 61 -8.14 26.31 -21.09
C GLY A 61 -8.41 27.09 -19.80
N VAL A 62 -7.38 27.68 -19.19
CA VAL A 62 -7.45 28.34 -17.88
C VAL A 62 -7.11 29.83 -17.97
N MET A 63 -7.44 30.58 -16.91
CA MET A 63 -7.06 31.99 -16.83
C MET A 63 -5.55 32.15 -16.68
N PHE A 64 -5.02 33.27 -17.15
CA PHE A 64 -3.59 33.56 -17.13
C PHE A 64 -3.34 35.02 -16.72
N TYR A 65 -2.28 35.22 -15.95
CA TYR A 65 -1.73 36.53 -15.63
C TYR A 65 -0.20 36.50 -15.67
N GLY A 66 0.40 37.59 -16.15
CA GLY A 66 1.83 37.84 -16.03
C GLY A 66 2.21 39.15 -16.70
N GLU A 67 3.35 39.71 -16.29
CA GLU A 67 3.86 40.99 -16.77
C GLU A 67 5.25 40.80 -17.40
N GLN A 68 5.59 41.62 -18.41
CA GLN A 68 6.89 41.54 -19.11
C GLN A 68 8.07 41.94 -18.22
N SER A 69 7.84 42.83 -17.25
CA SER A 69 8.86 43.40 -16.38
C SER A 69 8.27 43.79 -15.04
N GLY A 70 9.11 43.83 -14.01
CA GLY A 70 8.72 44.18 -12.64
C GLY A 70 9.36 43.26 -11.60
N GLN A 71 9.07 43.54 -10.33
CA GLN A 71 9.47 42.68 -9.21
C GLN A 71 8.53 41.47 -9.13
N ALA A 72 9.09 40.27 -8.99
CA ALA A 72 8.34 39.02 -9.07
C ALA A 72 7.27 38.92 -7.97
N GLU A 73 7.56 39.39 -6.76
CA GLU A 73 6.65 39.36 -5.60
C GLU A 73 5.40 40.23 -5.82
N GLU A 74 5.59 41.39 -6.46
CA GLU A 74 4.52 42.32 -6.76
C GLU A 74 3.65 41.81 -7.92
N ILE A 75 4.27 41.22 -8.95
CA ILE A 75 3.56 40.58 -10.07
C ILE A 75 2.72 39.40 -9.54
N ALA A 76 3.30 38.56 -8.67
CA ALA A 76 2.60 37.43 -8.07
C ALA A 76 1.38 37.88 -7.25
N LYS A 77 1.57 38.91 -6.40
CA LYS A 77 0.51 39.49 -5.57
C LYS A 77 -0.63 40.08 -6.41
N ARG A 78 -0.30 40.90 -7.42
CA ARG A 78 -1.30 41.46 -8.35
C ARG A 78 -2.02 40.37 -9.13
N GLY A 79 -1.29 39.40 -9.66
CA GLY A 79 -1.84 38.30 -10.43
C GLY A 79 -2.80 37.43 -9.63
N VAL A 80 -2.46 37.10 -8.39
CA VAL A 80 -3.37 36.38 -7.49
C VAL A 80 -4.63 37.21 -7.25
N SER A 81 -4.50 38.49 -6.89
CA SER A 81 -5.65 39.37 -6.66
C SER A 81 -6.56 39.50 -7.89
N GLU A 82 -5.99 39.64 -9.09
CA GLU A 82 -6.74 39.79 -10.33
C GLU A 82 -7.46 38.50 -10.74
N LEU A 83 -6.79 37.35 -10.63
CA LEU A 83 -7.42 36.07 -10.99
C LEU A 83 -8.52 35.71 -10.00
N LEU A 84 -8.35 35.98 -8.71
CA LEU A 84 -9.39 35.80 -7.71
C LEU A 84 -10.60 36.71 -7.95
N SER A 85 -10.40 37.98 -8.32
CA SER A 85 -11.51 38.89 -8.64
C SER A 85 -12.26 38.48 -9.92
N LYS A 86 -11.57 37.83 -10.86
CA LYS A 86 -12.16 37.17 -12.05
C LYS A 86 -12.83 35.83 -11.75
N GLY A 87 -12.84 35.40 -10.48
CA GLY A 87 -13.55 34.20 -10.03
C GLY A 87 -12.73 32.91 -10.01
N ALA A 88 -11.40 32.98 -10.12
CA ALA A 88 -10.55 31.82 -9.91
C ALA A 88 -10.79 31.20 -8.53
N GLN A 89 -11.00 29.89 -8.51
CA GLN A 89 -11.14 29.09 -7.30
C GLN A 89 -9.78 28.50 -6.88
N LEU A 90 -8.87 28.32 -7.83
CA LEU A 90 -7.51 27.86 -7.61
C LEU A 90 -6.55 28.75 -8.40
N VAL A 91 -5.53 29.30 -7.76
CA VAL A 91 -4.46 30.05 -8.42
C VAL A 91 -3.14 29.32 -8.21
N ILE A 92 -2.37 29.11 -9.28
CA ILE A 92 -1.05 28.51 -9.24
C ILE A 92 -0.03 29.55 -9.70
N VAL A 93 0.92 29.86 -8.84
CA VAL A 93 2.00 30.81 -9.09
C VAL A 93 3.26 30.03 -9.46
N ASP A 94 3.76 30.25 -10.68
CA ASP A 94 5.02 29.69 -11.18
C ASP A 94 6.16 30.68 -10.90
N THR A 95 7.13 30.29 -10.08
CA THR A 95 8.31 31.12 -9.75
C THR A 95 9.50 30.74 -10.62
N ALA A 96 10.47 31.65 -10.70
CA ALA A 96 11.78 31.33 -11.26
C ALA A 96 12.46 30.16 -10.53
N GLY A 97 13.24 29.37 -11.26
CA GLY A 97 14.19 28.44 -10.65
C GLY A 97 15.60 28.98 -10.76
N ARG A 98 16.26 29.29 -9.64
CA ARG A 98 17.69 29.62 -9.67
C ARG A 98 18.53 28.43 -9.19
N HIS A 99 19.80 28.44 -9.62
CA HIS A 99 20.80 27.44 -9.27
C HIS A 99 21.20 27.56 -7.79
N GLY A 100 21.22 26.44 -7.06
CA GLY A 100 21.76 26.36 -5.69
C GLY A 100 23.29 26.47 -5.59
N TYR A 101 23.96 27.09 -6.56
CA TYR A 101 25.43 27.09 -6.66
C TYR A 101 26.08 28.49 -6.69
N GLY A 102 25.31 29.59 -6.76
CA GLY A 102 25.89 30.93 -6.99
C GLY A 102 25.45 32.05 -6.02
N ASP A 103 24.22 32.00 -5.50
CA ASP A 103 23.72 32.95 -4.49
C ASP A 103 22.54 32.30 -3.74
N GLU A 104 22.87 31.32 -2.90
CA GLU A 104 21.89 30.50 -2.17
C GLU A 104 21.05 31.31 -1.17
N ALA A 105 21.63 32.34 -0.57
CA ALA A 105 20.94 33.23 0.35
C ALA A 105 19.92 34.11 -0.39
N GLY A 106 20.29 34.68 -1.53
CA GLY A 106 19.39 35.52 -2.33
C GLY A 106 18.13 34.79 -2.79
N LEU A 107 18.24 33.52 -3.18
CA LEU A 107 17.09 32.71 -3.62
C LEU A 107 16.11 32.41 -2.47
N LEU A 108 16.61 32.00 -1.30
CA LEU A 108 15.74 31.69 -0.17
C LEU A 108 15.04 32.95 0.34
N GLU A 109 15.70 34.10 0.28
CA GLU A 109 15.12 35.37 0.69
C GLU A 109 14.09 35.90 -0.30
N GLU A 110 14.33 35.72 -1.61
CA GLU A 110 13.32 35.99 -2.64
C GLU A 110 12.08 35.09 -2.46
N MET A 111 12.28 33.80 -2.13
CA MET A 111 11.18 32.89 -1.84
C MET A 111 10.36 33.33 -0.63
N LYS A 112 11.02 33.77 0.46
CA LYS A 112 10.31 34.31 1.63
C LYS A 112 9.48 35.53 1.27
N ARG A 113 10.06 36.50 0.55
CA ARG A 113 9.33 37.69 0.08
C ARG A 113 8.12 37.31 -0.77
N MET A 114 8.29 36.33 -1.67
CA MET A 114 7.20 35.78 -2.49
C MET A 114 6.08 35.20 -1.63
N ALA A 115 6.43 34.36 -0.66
CA ALA A 115 5.47 33.70 0.22
C ALA A 115 4.75 34.71 1.13
N GLU A 116 5.45 35.73 1.63
CA GLU A 116 4.87 36.81 2.42
C GLU A 116 3.90 37.68 1.61
N ALA A 117 4.25 38.00 0.36
CA ALA A 117 3.43 38.80 -0.54
C ALA A 117 2.16 38.07 -0.99
N VAL A 118 2.28 36.79 -1.34
CA VAL A 118 1.19 35.97 -1.87
C VAL A 118 0.35 35.31 -0.78
N ARG A 119 0.95 34.98 0.37
CA ARG A 119 0.35 34.17 1.45
C ARG A 119 -0.30 32.88 0.93
N PRO A 120 0.48 31.99 0.30
CA PRO A 120 -0.07 30.79 -0.34
C PRO A 120 -0.67 29.82 0.70
N ASP A 121 -1.74 29.13 0.32
CA ASP A 121 -2.32 28.05 1.13
C ASP A 121 -1.48 26.77 1.06
N GLU A 122 -0.70 26.61 -0.01
CA GLU A 122 0.20 25.48 -0.20
C GLU A 122 1.46 25.90 -0.95
N VAL A 123 2.62 25.71 -0.33
CA VAL A 123 3.91 25.74 -1.02
C VAL A 123 4.23 24.34 -1.50
N MET A 124 4.45 24.20 -2.80
CA MET A 124 4.65 22.91 -3.47
C MET A 124 6.03 22.86 -4.12
N LEU A 125 6.89 22.00 -3.58
CA LEU A 125 8.26 21.81 -4.06
C LEU A 125 8.28 20.85 -5.24
N VAL A 126 8.80 21.32 -6.37
CA VAL A 126 8.98 20.52 -7.58
C VAL A 126 10.42 20.00 -7.64
N ILE A 127 10.56 18.68 -7.72
CA ILE A 127 11.85 17.99 -7.80
C ILE A 127 11.92 17.08 -9.01
N ASP A 128 13.09 17.03 -9.63
CA ASP A 128 13.39 16.08 -10.69
C ASP A 128 13.68 14.70 -10.10
N ALA A 129 13.10 13.62 -10.65
CA ALA A 129 13.38 12.26 -10.24
C ALA A 129 14.88 11.89 -10.31
N ALA A 130 15.66 12.53 -11.19
CA ALA A 130 17.08 12.28 -11.39
C ALA A 130 18.00 12.99 -10.37
N ILE A 131 17.47 13.88 -9.52
CA ILE A 131 18.26 14.73 -8.61
C ILE A 131 19.10 13.95 -7.58
N GLY A 132 18.75 12.68 -7.33
CA GLY A 132 19.49 11.78 -6.45
C GLY A 132 19.54 12.25 -4.99
N GLN A 133 20.65 12.00 -4.30
CA GLN A 133 20.81 12.30 -2.88
C GLN A 133 20.77 13.81 -2.57
N ARG A 134 21.11 14.67 -3.54
CA ARG A 134 21.08 16.13 -3.39
C ARG A 134 19.68 16.70 -3.11
N ALA A 135 18.62 15.93 -3.39
CA ALA A 135 17.25 16.30 -3.01
C ALA A 135 17.11 16.60 -1.52
N TYR A 136 17.83 15.90 -0.64
CA TYR A 136 17.68 16.08 0.81
C TYR A 136 18.04 17.50 1.23
N ASP A 137 19.25 17.96 0.90
CA ASP A 137 19.75 19.27 1.30
C ASP A 137 18.94 20.41 0.68
N ILE A 138 18.55 20.26 -0.59
CA ILE A 138 17.71 21.23 -1.28
C ILE A 138 16.36 21.31 -0.59
N ALA A 139 15.67 20.18 -0.41
CA ALA A 139 14.34 20.18 0.18
C ALA A 139 14.35 20.72 1.62
N ARG A 140 15.36 20.35 2.43
CA ARG A 140 15.56 20.90 3.78
C ARG A 140 15.66 22.42 3.75
N ARG A 141 16.54 22.98 2.92
CA ARG A 141 16.77 24.44 2.81
C ARG A 141 15.50 25.19 2.38
N PHE A 142 14.80 24.68 1.38
CA PHE A 142 13.52 25.25 0.94
C PHE A 142 12.50 25.24 2.09
N HIS A 143 12.40 24.13 2.83
CA HIS A 143 11.45 24.00 3.94
C HIS A 143 11.79 24.89 5.14
N GLU A 144 13.08 25.07 5.46
CA GLU A 144 13.55 26.00 6.50
C GLU A 144 13.21 27.45 6.17
N ALA A 145 13.32 27.85 4.89
CA ALA A 145 13.00 29.21 4.47
C ALA A 145 11.49 29.46 4.33
N THR A 146 10.72 28.49 3.81
CA THR A 146 9.27 28.56 3.79
C THR A 146 8.70 27.14 3.88
N PRO A 147 7.84 26.83 4.87
CA PRO A 147 7.34 25.48 5.07
C PRO A 147 6.71 24.88 3.82
N VAL A 148 7.39 23.90 3.24
CA VAL A 148 6.91 23.14 2.08
C VAL A 148 5.79 22.21 2.54
N GLY A 149 4.59 22.35 1.95
CA GLY A 149 3.41 21.54 2.30
C GLY A 149 3.25 20.28 1.44
N SER A 150 3.78 20.28 0.22
CA SER A 150 3.73 19.12 -0.66
C SER A 150 4.88 19.09 -1.67
N ILE A 151 5.10 17.90 -2.25
CA ILE A 151 6.14 17.65 -3.24
C ILE A 151 5.50 17.13 -4.54
N VAL A 152 6.03 17.58 -5.68
CA VAL A 152 5.77 16.99 -7.00
C VAL A 152 7.07 16.44 -7.57
N VAL A 153 7.05 15.19 -8.00
CA VAL A 153 8.20 14.53 -8.61
C VAL A 153 8.01 14.50 -10.12
N THR A 154 8.90 15.11 -10.88
CA THR A 154 8.83 15.16 -12.35
C THR A 154 9.76 14.13 -12.99
N LYS A 155 9.57 13.89 -14.29
CA LYS A 155 10.42 13.02 -15.12
C LYS A 155 10.52 11.57 -14.63
N LEU A 156 9.43 11.03 -14.08
CA LEU A 156 9.36 9.63 -13.60
C LEU A 156 9.15 8.59 -14.71
N ASP A 157 9.02 9.04 -15.95
CA ASP A 157 9.03 8.27 -17.19
C ASP A 157 10.44 7.89 -17.65
N GLY A 158 11.47 8.57 -17.13
CA GLY A 158 12.86 8.23 -17.40
C GLY A 158 13.37 6.99 -16.66
N THR A 159 14.67 6.73 -16.77
CA THR A 159 15.36 5.63 -16.06
C THR A 159 15.57 5.88 -14.57
N ALA A 160 15.20 7.08 -14.08
CA ALA A 160 15.39 7.48 -12.71
C ALA A 160 14.44 6.73 -11.78
N ARG A 161 14.99 6.03 -10.79
CA ARG A 161 14.22 5.27 -9.78
C ARG A 161 13.51 6.16 -8.74
N GLY A 162 13.46 7.48 -8.94
CA GLY A 162 12.73 8.41 -8.07
C GLY A 162 13.25 8.55 -6.63
N GLY A 163 14.41 7.98 -6.29
CA GLY A 163 14.95 8.00 -4.92
C GLY A 163 15.10 9.40 -4.30
N GLY A 164 15.29 10.43 -5.12
CA GLY A 164 15.29 11.83 -4.67
C GLY A 164 13.98 12.27 -4.01
N ALA A 165 12.85 11.68 -4.40
CA ALA A 165 11.56 11.94 -3.77
C ALA A 165 11.52 11.50 -2.30
N LEU A 166 12.06 10.33 -2.01
CA LEU A 166 12.15 9.82 -0.64
C LEU A 166 13.04 10.72 0.22
N SER A 167 14.17 11.16 -0.33
CA SER A 167 15.08 12.11 0.33
C SER A 167 14.41 13.44 0.64
N ALA A 168 13.62 13.99 -0.30
CA ALA A 168 12.90 15.25 -0.07
C ALA A 168 11.78 15.11 0.97
N VAL A 169 11.06 14.00 0.98
CA VAL A 169 10.06 13.70 2.02
C VAL A 169 10.73 13.60 3.39
N ALA A 170 11.85 12.88 3.49
CA ALA A 170 12.58 12.73 4.75
C ALA A 170 13.10 14.07 5.29
N ALA A 171 13.54 14.98 4.41
CA ALA A 171 14.04 16.30 4.80
C ALA A 171 12.96 17.29 5.26
N THR A 172 11.74 17.17 4.73
CA THR A 172 10.68 18.21 4.89
C THR A 172 9.47 17.74 5.67
N GLY A 173 9.27 16.43 5.83
CA GLY A 173 8.02 15.85 6.31
C GLY A 173 6.82 16.05 5.36
N ALA A 174 7.02 16.72 4.22
CA ALA A 174 5.97 16.97 3.25
C ALA A 174 5.61 15.70 2.48
N ARG A 175 4.35 15.58 2.07
CA ARG A 175 3.88 14.45 1.26
C ARG A 175 4.10 14.68 -0.22
N VAL A 176 4.51 13.64 -0.95
CA VAL A 176 4.44 13.64 -2.41
C VAL A 176 2.97 13.58 -2.83
N LYS A 177 2.52 14.55 -3.62
CA LYS A 177 1.11 14.71 -4.00
C LYS A 177 0.87 14.31 -5.45
N PHE A 178 1.82 14.60 -6.33
CA PHE A 178 1.75 14.29 -7.76
C PHE A 178 3.07 13.78 -8.31
N VAL A 179 2.96 13.07 -9.43
CA VAL A 179 4.07 12.61 -10.26
C VAL A 179 3.85 13.01 -11.70
N GLY A 180 4.87 13.59 -12.33
CA GLY A 180 4.92 13.84 -13.76
C GLY A 180 5.50 12.63 -14.49
N THR A 181 4.72 12.06 -15.40
CA THR A 181 5.00 10.82 -16.13
C THR A 181 5.29 11.04 -17.62
N GLY A 182 5.74 12.25 -17.97
CA GLY A 182 6.11 12.62 -19.34
C GLY A 182 6.13 14.14 -19.54
N GLU A 183 6.07 14.60 -20.78
CA GLU A 183 6.13 16.03 -21.14
C GLU A 183 4.77 16.65 -21.45
N LYS A 184 3.79 15.86 -21.91
CA LYS A 184 2.47 16.35 -22.30
C LYS A 184 1.69 16.87 -21.10
N ILE A 185 0.77 17.80 -21.35
CA ILE A 185 0.02 18.51 -20.30
C ILE A 185 -0.91 17.58 -19.50
N GLU A 186 -1.30 16.43 -20.06
CA GLU A 186 -2.12 15.40 -19.41
C GLU A 186 -1.31 14.44 -18.54
N GLU A 187 0.02 14.38 -18.70
CA GLU A 187 0.90 13.39 -18.06
C GLU A 187 1.29 13.84 -16.64
N LEU A 188 0.28 13.99 -15.78
CA LEU A 188 0.39 14.26 -14.36
C LEU A 188 -0.61 13.41 -13.59
N GLU A 189 -0.09 12.60 -12.67
CA GLU A 189 -0.89 11.64 -11.91
C GLU A 189 -0.78 11.90 -10.41
N PRO A 190 -1.83 11.64 -9.62
CA PRO A 190 -1.71 11.59 -8.17
C PRO A 190 -0.66 10.56 -7.74
N PHE A 191 0.14 10.90 -6.74
CA PHE A 191 1.15 9.97 -6.24
C PHE A 191 0.51 8.76 -5.56
N ASN A 192 0.89 7.56 -5.98
CA ASN A 192 0.53 6.30 -5.34
C ASN A 192 1.77 5.69 -4.66
N PRO A 193 1.88 5.73 -3.32
CA PRO A 193 3.04 5.20 -2.60
C PRO A 193 3.30 3.71 -2.88
N GLN A 194 2.25 2.89 -2.96
CA GLN A 194 2.39 1.45 -3.19
C GLN A 194 2.97 1.17 -4.58
N GLY A 195 2.43 1.84 -5.60
CA GLY A 195 2.93 1.72 -6.98
C GLY A 195 4.35 2.26 -7.14
N PHE A 196 4.68 3.34 -6.41
CA PHE A 196 6.03 3.90 -6.42
C PHE A 196 7.06 2.95 -5.81
N VAL A 197 6.78 2.36 -4.64
CA VAL A 197 7.67 1.38 -4.00
C VAL A 197 7.85 0.15 -4.88
N ALA A 198 6.78 -0.35 -5.50
CA ALA A 198 6.84 -1.46 -6.47
C ALA A 198 7.81 -1.16 -7.62
N ARG A 199 7.72 0.05 -8.20
CA ARG A 199 8.62 0.51 -9.27
C ARG A 199 10.07 0.64 -8.78
N VAL A 200 10.30 1.23 -7.60
CA VAL A 200 11.64 1.41 -7.02
C VAL A 200 12.32 0.06 -6.77
N MET A 201 11.57 -0.91 -6.25
CA MET A 201 12.08 -2.25 -5.92
C MET A 201 12.22 -3.15 -7.15
N GLY A 202 11.73 -2.73 -8.32
CA GLY A 202 11.66 -3.59 -9.52
C GLY A 202 10.72 -4.79 -9.35
N LEU A 203 9.87 -4.76 -8.32
CA LEU A 203 8.92 -5.81 -7.99
C LEU A 203 7.57 -5.40 -8.56
N GLY A 204 7.26 -5.87 -9.76
CA GLY A 204 5.99 -5.59 -10.43
C GLY A 204 4.74 -5.99 -9.63
N ASP A 205 4.89 -6.83 -8.59
CA ASP A 205 3.77 -7.35 -7.82
C ASP A 205 4.08 -7.47 -6.31
N ILE A 206 4.39 -6.34 -5.67
CA ILE A 206 4.47 -6.26 -4.19
C ILE A 206 3.15 -6.68 -3.55
N ARG A 207 2.02 -6.50 -4.23
CA ARG A 207 0.71 -6.88 -3.70
C ARG A 207 0.62 -8.39 -3.53
N ALA A 208 1.01 -9.17 -4.54
CA ALA A 208 1.10 -10.62 -4.41
C ALA A 208 2.12 -11.06 -3.35
N LEU A 209 3.23 -10.33 -3.21
CA LEU A 209 4.25 -10.66 -2.19
C LEU A 209 3.75 -10.36 -0.77
N LEU A 210 3.03 -9.24 -0.58
CA LEU A 210 2.40 -8.86 0.68
C LEU A 210 1.24 -9.81 1.03
N GLU A 211 0.47 -10.26 0.03
CA GLU A 211 -0.55 -11.30 0.21
C GLU A 211 0.10 -12.60 0.67
N ARG A 212 1.20 -13.04 0.05
CA ARG A 212 1.95 -14.23 0.50
C ARG A 212 2.51 -14.10 1.92
N VAL A 213 3.02 -12.93 2.29
CA VAL A 213 3.50 -12.67 3.67
C VAL A 213 2.33 -12.71 4.66
N ARG A 214 1.20 -12.09 4.34
CA ARG A 214 0.00 -12.14 5.18
C ARG A 214 -0.56 -13.56 5.32
N GLU A 215 -0.56 -14.33 4.25
CA GLU A 215 -0.93 -15.75 4.27
C GLU A 215 0.01 -16.55 5.18
N ALA A 216 1.32 -16.35 5.07
CA ALA A 216 2.30 -17.01 5.93
C ALA A 216 2.13 -16.64 7.42
N GLU A 217 1.93 -15.35 7.73
CA GLU A 217 1.70 -14.89 9.11
C GLU A 217 0.37 -15.40 9.69
N ALA A 218 -0.69 -15.45 8.88
CA ALA A 218 -1.98 -15.99 9.29
C ALA A 218 -1.88 -17.49 9.59
N GLU A 219 -1.12 -18.22 8.80
CA GLU A 219 -0.84 -19.64 9.03
C GLU A 219 -0.02 -19.87 10.30
N GLU A 220 1.01 -19.07 10.56
CA GLU A 220 1.84 -19.19 11.77
C GLU A 220 1.03 -18.92 13.05
N LYS A 221 0.15 -17.91 13.04
CA LYS A 221 -0.76 -17.63 14.16
C LYS A 221 -1.76 -18.77 14.39
N ALA A 222 -2.29 -19.35 13.33
CA ALA A 222 -3.22 -20.48 13.43
C ALA A 222 -2.55 -21.72 14.04
N VAL A 223 -1.28 -21.99 13.70
CA VAL A 223 -0.50 -23.10 14.28
C VAL A 223 -0.27 -22.88 15.78
N LYS A 224 0.15 -21.68 16.19
CA LYS A 224 0.39 -21.34 17.61
C LYS A 224 -0.85 -21.49 18.49
N VAL A 225 -2.02 -21.05 18.02
CA VAL A 225 -3.29 -21.20 18.76
C VAL A 225 -3.63 -22.67 18.98
N VAL A 226 -3.40 -23.51 17.97
CA VAL A 226 -3.65 -24.95 18.04
C VAL A 226 -2.66 -25.65 18.97
N GLU A 227 -1.38 -25.28 18.95
CA GLU A 227 -0.36 -25.77 19.88
C GLU A 227 -0.71 -25.44 21.34
N GLU A 228 -1.18 -24.22 21.60
CA GLU A 228 -1.65 -23.80 22.92
C GLU A 228 -2.89 -24.57 23.38
N ASP A 229 -3.87 -24.79 22.50
CA ASP A 229 -5.09 -25.55 22.83
C ASP A 229 -4.78 -27.02 23.15
N ILE A 230 -3.83 -27.62 22.40
CA ILE A 230 -3.30 -28.96 22.68
C ILE A 230 -2.58 -28.98 24.02
N ALA A 231 -1.72 -28.01 24.31
CA ALA A 231 -0.99 -27.89 25.59
C ALA A 231 -1.95 -27.71 26.78
N LYS A 232 -3.04 -26.96 26.62
CA LYS A 232 -4.11 -26.76 27.61
C LYS A 232 -5.05 -27.97 27.69
N GLY A 233 -4.86 -28.99 26.85
CA GLY A 233 -5.65 -30.23 26.83
C GLY A 233 -7.09 -30.05 26.37
N ARG A 234 -7.38 -28.99 25.59
CA ARG A 234 -8.69 -28.72 25.00
C ARG A 234 -8.65 -29.15 23.54
N VAL A 235 -9.46 -30.16 23.21
CA VAL A 235 -9.61 -30.62 21.82
C VAL A 235 -10.86 -29.96 21.25
N THR A 236 -10.65 -29.05 20.30
CA THR A 236 -11.71 -28.32 19.58
C THR A 236 -11.74 -28.75 18.11
N MET A 237 -12.72 -28.31 17.32
CA MET A 237 -12.68 -28.56 15.87
C MET A 237 -11.55 -27.82 15.17
N ARG A 238 -11.03 -26.73 15.75
CA ARG A 238 -9.85 -26.03 15.23
C ARG A 238 -8.60 -26.90 15.29
N THR A 239 -8.44 -27.67 16.39
CA THR A 239 -7.37 -28.65 16.52
C THR A 239 -7.46 -29.72 15.44
N ILE A 240 -8.66 -30.24 15.19
CA ILE A 240 -8.90 -31.23 14.13
C ILE A 240 -8.65 -30.63 12.74
N TYR A 241 -9.10 -29.39 12.50
CA TYR A 241 -8.89 -28.69 11.23
C TYR A 241 -7.40 -28.55 10.91
N ALA A 242 -6.60 -28.10 11.87
CA ALA A 242 -5.17 -27.97 11.69
C ALA A 242 -4.48 -29.32 11.45
N GLN A 243 -4.88 -30.37 12.19
CA GLN A 243 -4.38 -31.73 11.95
C GLN A 243 -4.66 -32.19 10.51
N LEU A 244 -5.90 -32.04 10.04
CA LEU A 244 -6.31 -32.41 8.68
C LEU A 244 -5.61 -31.57 7.61
N LYS A 245 -5.43 -30.26 7.85
CA LYS A 245 -4.73 -29.35 6.95
C LYS A 245 -3.24 -29.71 6.84
N SER A 246 -2.59 -30.07 7.94
CA SER A 246 -1.19 -30.53 7.95
C SER A 246 -1.00 -31.84 7.18
N ILE A 247 -1.91 -32.80 7.35
CA ILE A 247 -1.91 -34.05 6.56
C ILE A 247 -2.04 -33.75 5.06
N ARG A 248 -2.91 -32.81 4.69
CA ARG A 248 -3.07 -32.37 3.28
C ARG A 248 -1.84 -31.64 2.74
N ARG A 249 -1.11 -30.87 3.55
CA ARG A 249 0.12 -30.15 3.12
C ARG A 249 1.28 -31.08 2.80
N LEU A 250 1.34 -32.25 3.44
CA LEU A 250 2.42 -33.23 3.24
C LEU A 250 2.32 -33.99 1.89
N GLY A 251 1.30 -33.70 1.08
CA GLY A 251 1.09 -34.34 -0.22
C GLY A 251 0.52 -35.76 -0.08
N PRO A 252 0.48 -36.54 -1.18
CA PRO A 252 -0.11 -37.87 -1.13
C PRO A 252 0.61 -38.78 -0.16
N LEU A 253 -0.14 -39.35 0.80
CA LEU A 253 0.35 -40.32 1.79
C LEU A 253 1.11 -41.49 1.13
N SER A 254 0.84 -41.77 -0.14
CA SER A 254 1.54 -42.75 -0.97
C SER A 254 3.05 -42.48 -1.07
N LYS A 255 3.48 -41.22 -1.26
CA LYS A 255 4.91 -40.87 -1.37
C LYS A 255 5.67 -41.02 -0.06
N LEU A 256 5.02 -40.82 1.09
CA LEU A 256 5.65 -41.01 2.40
C LEU A 256 5.73 -42.50 2.79
N LEU A 257 4.73 -43.30 2.39
CA LEU A 257 4.75 -44.76 2.57
C LEU A 257 5.81 -45.45 1.69
N GLU A 258 6.06 -44.93 0.48
CA GLU A 258 7.15 -45.39 -0.40
C GLU A 258 8.56 -45.11 0.16
N MET A 259 8.70 -44.12 1.04
CA MET A 259 9.97 -43.75 1.67
C MET A 259 10.24 -44.47 3.01
N LEU A 260 9.27 -45.24 3.53
CA LEU A 260 9.43 -46.03 4.76
C LEU A 260 10.01 -47.42 4.43
N PRO A 261 11.06 -47.90 5.13
CA PRO A 261 11.62 -49.23 4.90
C PRO A 261 10.56 -50.29 5.20
N THR A 262 10.18 -51.05 4.17
CA THR A 262 9.07 -52.03 4.13
C THR A 262 9.34 -53.33 4.90
N ALA A 263 9.86 -53.25 6.13
CA ALA A 263 10.33 -54.43 6.87
C ALA A 263 9.43 -54.93 8.03
N SER A 264 8.24 -54.37 8.30
CA SER A 264 7.56 -54.75 9.58
C SER A 264 6.03 -54.83 9.63
N LEU A 265 5.26 -54.54 8.57
CA LEU A 265 3.79 -54.61 8.65
C LEU A 265 3.14 -55.21 7.40
N PRO A 266 2.36 -56.31 7.51
CA PRO A 266 1.63 -56.91 6.40
C PRO A 266 0.29 -56.20 6.22
N ILE A 267 0.30 -54.91 5.88
CA ILE A 267 -0.90 -54.19 5.44
C ILE A 267 -0.55 -53.50 4.13
N LYS A 268 -0.89 -54.13 3.00
CA LYS A 268 -0.91 -53.47 1.70
C LYS A 268 -2.08 -52.49 1.68
N VAL A 269 -1.81 -51.23 2.03
CA VAL A 269 -2.77 -50.13 1.78
C VAL A 269 -2.69 -49.83 0.27
N GLY A 270 -3.72 -50.21 -0.49
CA GLY A 270 -3.75 -50.00 -1.94
C GLY A 270 -3.93 -48.51 -2.31
N ASP A 271 -3.46 -48.11 -3.49
CA ASP A 271 -3.52 -46.72 -3.99
C ASP A 271 -4.95 -46.13 -4.00
N GLU A 272 -5.98 -46.97 -4.19
CA GLU A 272 -7.38 -46.56 -4.09
C GLU A 272 -7.77 -46.15 -2.67
N GLN A 273 -7.29 -46.86 -1.64
CA GLN A 273 -7.59 -46.53 -0.24
C GLN A 273 -6.94 -45.20 0.19
N VAL A 274 -5.79 -44.88 -0.39
CA VAL A 274 -5.10 -43.61 -0.16
C VAL A 274 -5.86 -42.44 -0.80
N LYS A 275 -6.29 -42.57 -2.07
CA LYS A 275 -7.10 -41.56 -2.77
C LYS A 275 -8.46 -41.32 -2.11
N LEU A 276 -9.13 -42.40 -1.69
CA LEU A 276 -10.39 -42.33 -0.92
C LEU A 276 -10.19 -41.58 0.40
N GLY A 277 -9.02 -41.71 1.04
CA GLY A 277 -8.65 -40.95 2.23
C GLY A 277 -8.49 -39.45 1.97
N GLU A 278 -7.87 -39.04 0.86
CA GLU A 278 -7.69 -37.63 0.51
C GLU A 278 -8.99 -36.90 0.21
N GLU A 279 -9.89 -37.53 -0.55
CA GLU A 279 -11.21 -36.94 -0.85
C GLU A 279 -12.03 -36.76 0.42
N LYS A 280 -11.94 -37.73 1.34
CA LYS A 280 -12.61 -37.67 2.64
C LYS A 280 -12.07 -36.53 3.51
N ILE A 281 -10.75 -36.37 3.57
CA ILE A 281 -10.11 -35.23 4.27
C ILE A 281 -10.59 -33.91 3.67
N ARG A 282 -10.69 -33.80 2.35
CA ARG A 282 -11.20 -32.60 1.67
C ARG A 282 -12.64 -32.29 2.08
N LYS A 283 -13.53 -33.30 2.07
CA LYS A 283 -14.92 -33.14 2.53
C LYS A 283 -14.98 -32.67 3.98
N TRP A 284 -14.17 -33.25 4.86
CA TRP A 284 -14.13 -32.86 6.27
C TRP A 284 -13.65 -31.42 6.48
N LEU A 285 -12.66 -30.94 5.70
CA LEU A 285 -12.23 -29.53 5.77
C LEU A 285 -13.38 -28.58 5.44
N HIS A 286 -14.14 -28.84 4.36
CA HIS A 286 -15.28 -28.01 3.98
C HIS A 286 -16.43 -28.08 5.00
N ILE A 287 -16.63 -29.24 5.62
CA ILE A 287 -17.59 -29.39 6.74
C ILE A 287 -17.20 -28.48 7.91
N ILE A 288 -15.92 -28.47 8.31
CA ILE A 288 -15.44 -27.63 9.41
C ILE A 288 -15.56 -26.14 9.05
N GLU A 289 -15.23 -25.76 7.81
CA GLU A 289 -15.35 -24.39 7.30
C GLU A 289 -16.80 -23.86 7.31
N SER A 290 -17.80 -24.75 7.37
CA SER A 290 -19.23 -24.42 7.45
C SER A 290 -19.78 -24.34 8.89
N MET A 291 -18.92 -24.50 9.90
CA MET A 291 -19.29 -24.37 11.31
C MET A 291 -19.19 -22.90 11.78
N THR A 292 -19.99 -22.55 12.77
CA THR A 292 -19.90 -21.27 13.48
C THR A 292 -18.73 -21.28 14.48
N TYR A 293 -18.28 -20.11 14.94
CA TYR A 293 -17.22 -20.04 15.94
C TYR A 293 -17.53 -20.81 17.23
N GLU A 294 -18.78 -20.78 17.69
CA GLU A 294 -19.24 -21.53 18.87
C GLU A 294 -19.10 -23.05 18.66
N GLU A 295 -19.50 -23.56 17.50
CA GLU A 295 -19.41 -24.99 17.15
C GLU A 295 -17.95 -25.43 16.91
N LEU A 296 -17.10 -24.51 16.46
CA LEU A 296 -15.67 -24.77 16.30
C LEU A 296 -14.99 -24.97 17.67
N ASP A 297 -15.40 -24.19 18.66
CA ASP A 297 -14.83 -24.20 20.00
C ASP A 297 -15.43 -25.32 20.87
N ASP A 298 -16.74 -25.56 20.78
CA ASP A 298 -17.42 -26.68 21.43
C ASP A 298 -18.23 -27.54 20.43
N PRO A 299 -17.61 -28.60 19.88
CA PRO A 299 -18.26 -29.45 18.89
C PRO A 299 -19.34 -30.38 19.49
N ASP A 300 -19.45 -30.48 20.81
CA ASP A 300 -20.44 -31.34 21.46
C ASP A 300 -21.86 -30.72 21.41
N ILE A 301 -21.99 -29.43 21.13
CA ILE A 301 -23.29 -28.75 20.94
C ILE A 301 -23.98 -29.07 19.60
N ILE A 302 -23.27 -29.74 18.68
CA ILE A 302 -23.74 -29.99 17.33
C ILE A 302 -24.82 -31.10 17.36
N ASP A 303 -26.08 -30.66 17.26
CA ASP A 303 -27.27 -31.51 17.21
C ASP A 303 -27.68 -31.87 15.76
N ARG A 304 -28.82 -32.56 15.61
CA ARG A 304 -29.34 -32.94 14.28
C ARG A 304 -29.69 -31.73 13.39
N SER A 305 -30.11 -30.62 13.97
CA SER A 305 -30.46 -29.41 13.22
C SER A 305 -29.20 -28.75 12.67
N ARG A 306 -28.18 -28.57 13.52
CA ARG A 306 -26.87 -28.01 13.17
C ARG A 306 -26.15 -28.89 12.15
N MET A 307 -26.19 -30.22 12.29
CA MET A 307 -25.63 -31.13 11.29
C MET A 307 -26.25 -30.95 9.90
N ARG A 308 -27.57 -30.76 9.79
CA ARG A 308 -28.24 -30.50 8.51
C ARG A 308 -27.79 -29.17 7.90
N ARG A 309 -27.69 -28.12 8.71
CA ARG A 309 -27.21 -26.80 8.27
C ARG A 309 -25.77 -26.87 7.76
N ILE A 310 -24.87 -27.53 8.51
CA ILE A 310 -23.46 -27.68 8.14
C ILE A 310 -23.31 -28.51 6.85
N ALA A 311 -24.07 -29.61 6.73
CA ALA A 311 -24.07 -30.45 5.53
C ALA A 311 -24.49 -29.64 4.29
N LEU A 312 -25.57 -28.86 4.38
CA LEU A 312 -26.02 -27.97 3.31
C LEU A 312 -24.97 -26.91 2.96
N GLY A 313 -24.38 -26.25 3.96
CA GLY A 313 -23.37 -25.20 3.75
C GLY A 313 -22.07 -25.71 3.13
N SER A 314 -21.71 -26.96 3.40
CA SER A 314 -20.48 -27.60 2.89
C SER A 314 -20.69 -28.40 1.60
N GLY A 315 -21.93 -28.53 1.11
CA GLY A 315 -22.26 -29.39 -0.04
C GLY A 315 -22.04 -30.89 0.24
N THR A 316 -22.14 -31.31 1.50
CA THR A 316 -21.92 -32.70 1.95
C THR A 316 -23.20 -33.32 2.52
N THR A 317 -23.13 -34.57 2.97
CA THR A 317 -24.28 -35.25 3.60
C THR A 317 -24.21 -35.18 5.12
N VAL A 318 -25.37 -35.35 5.78
CA VAL A 318 -25.43 -35.46 7.25
C VAL A 318 -24.60 -36.66 7.76
N ALA A 319 -24.45 -37.71 6.95
CA ALA A 319 -23.61 -38.86 7.29
C ALA A 319 -22.13 -38.47 7.36
N ASP A 320 -21.64 -37.65 6.41
CA ASP A 320 -20.26 -37.15 6.41
C ASP A 320 -19.96 -36.29 7.65
N VAL A 321 -20.90 -35.41 8.02
CA VAL A 321 -20.78 -34.58 9.24
C VAL A 321 -20.74 -35.44 10.49
N LYS A 322 -21.63 -36.45 10.58
CA LYS A 322 -21.65 -37.40 11.71
C LYS A 322 -20.36 -38.19 11.81
N GLU A 323 -19.77 -38.54 10.68
CA GLU A 323 -18.50 -39.26 10.63
C GLU A 323 -17.35 -38.40 11.18
N LEU A 324 -17.25 -37.14 10.76
CA LEU A 324 -16.29 -36.19 11.32
C LEU A 324 -16.45 -36.01 12.84
N LEU A 325 -17.69 -35.88 13.33
CA LEU A 325 -17.96 -35.78 14.77
C LEU A 325 -17.54 -37.04 15.54
N THR A 326 -17.70 -38.21 14.92
CA THR A 326 -17.26 -39.49 15.49
C THR A 326 -15.73 -39.55 15.57
N TYR A 327 -15.05 -39.08 14.52
CA TYR A 327 -13.60 -38.95 14.50
C TYR A 327 -13.11 -38.00 15.60
N TYR A 328 -13.69 -36.80 15.71
CA TYR A 328 -13.40 -35.84 16.79
C TYR A 328 -13.53 -36.47 18.17
N ARG A 329 -14.63 -37.18 18.46
CA ARG A 329 -14.83 -37.86 19.75
C ARG A 329 -13.78 -38.92 20.02
N SER A 330 -13.36 -39.65 19.00
CA SER A 330 -12.33 -40.69 19.10
C SER A 330 -10.98 -40.07 19.47
N VAL A 331 -10.59 -38.99 18.78
CA VAL A 331 -9.37 -38.22 19.09
C VAL A 331 -9.43 -37.64 20.51
N LYS A 332 -10.58 -37.08 20.91
CA LYS A 332 -10.82 -36.57 22.28
C LYS A 332 -10.64 -37.65 23.34
N VAL A 333 -11.10 -38.88 23.10
CA VAL A 333 -10.91 -40.02 24.03
C VAL A 333 -9.44 -40.44 24.10
N ILE A 334 -8.76 -40.55 22.96
CA ILE A 334 -7.34 -40.91 22.89
C ILE A 334 -6.49 -39.90 23.67
N LEU A 335 -6.67 -38.60 23.42
CA LEU A 335 -5.93 -37.55 24.12
C LEU A 335 -6.22 -37.51 25.62
N LYS A 336 -7.47 -37.76 26.03
CA LYS A 336 -7.81 -37.93 27.46
C LYS A 336 -7.10 -39.12 28.12
N ARG A 337 -6.98 -40.25 27.41
CA ARG A 337 -6.24 -41.43 27.89
C ARG A 337 -4.74 -41.16 27.96
N PHE A 338 -4.18 -40.55 26.92
CA PHE A 338 -2.77 -40.18 26.84
C PHE A 338 -2.35 -39.23 27.97
N ARG A 339 -3.22 -38.28 28.35
CA ARG A 339 -2.99 -37.38 29.50
C ARG A 339 -3.05 -38.10 30.85
N ARG A 340 -3.86 -39.16 30.98
CA ARG A 340 -3.96 -39.95 32.23
C ARG A 340 -2.76 -40.87 32.41
N ASP A 341 -2.18 -41.34 31.31
CA ASP A 341 -1.05 -42.27 31.33
C ASP A 341 0.29 -41.51 31.20
N ARG A 342 0.73 -40.88 32.31
CA ARG A 342 2.00 -40.13 32.39
C ARG A 342 3.24 -40.96 31.99
N SER A 343 3.12 -42.29 31.95
CA SER A 343 4.20 -43.22 31.59
C SER A 343 4.57 -43.16 30.09
N LEU A 344 3.59 -42.90 29.21
CA LEU A 344 3.78 -42.82 27.75
C LEU A 344 4.33 -41.47 27.30
N LEU A 345 3.93 -40.39 27.96
CA LEU A 345 4.46 -39.04 27.74
C LEU A 345 5.97 -38.96 28.04
N ARG A 346 6.42 -39.64 29.10
CA ARG A 346 7.85 -39.79 29.45
C ARG A 346 8.63 -40.63 28.43
N ARG A 347 8.04 -41.69 27.89
CA ARG A 347 8.67 -42.55 26.88
C ARG A 347 8.82 -41.88 25.51
N LEU A 348 8.02 -40.86 25.22
CA LEU A 348 8.05 -40.11 23.96
C LEU A 348 8.81 -38.77 24.04
N GLY A 349 9.42 -38.45 25.19
CA GLY A 349 10.27 -37.26 25.36
C GLY A 349 9.51 -35.93 25.32
N LEU A 350 8.19 -35.93 25.53
CA LEU A 350 7.33 -34.75 25.41
C LEU A 350 7.04 -34.06 26.75
N THR A 351 7.75 -34.45 27.82
CA THR A 351 7.73 -33.79 29.14
C THR A 351 9.15 -33.78 29.70
N GLU A 352 9.68 -32.60 30.02
CA GLU A 352 10.82 -32.47 30.94
C GLU A 352 10.35 -32.66 32.40
N GLU A 353 11.29 -32.98 33.29
CA GLU A 353 11.16 -33.51 34.67
C GLU A 353 9.91 -33.12 35.47
#